data_AF-A0AAW4Y9D6-F1
#
_entry.id   AF-A0AAW4Y9D6-F1
#
_cell.length_a   1.000
_cell.length_b   1.000
_cell.length_c   1.000
_cell.angle_alpha   90.00
_cell.angle_beta   90.00
_cell.angle_gamma   90.00
#
_symmetry.space_group_name_H-M   'P 1'
#
loop_
_entity.id
_entity.type
_entity.pdbx_description
1 polymer ?
#
loop_
_entity_poly.entity_id
_entity_poly.type
_entity_poly.pdbx_seq_one_letter_code
_entity_poly.pdbx_strand_id
1 'polypeptide(L)' 'QQIFEKYGIREMEVTDEVFESKASVVFQEAENRMHTIKAVMVATLGEF' A
#
# COMPACT_ATOMS: atom_id res chain seq x y z
N GLN A 1 16.54 -6.94 9.18
CA GLN A 1 17.52 -7.96 9.62
C GLN A 1 17.16 -8.62 10.94
N GLN A 2 16.80 -7.87 11.99
CA GLN A 2 16.48 -8.42 13.32
C GLN A 2 15.42 -9.54 13.34
N ILE A 3 14.38 -9.48 12.50
CA ILE A 3 13.36 -10.54 12.39
C ILE A 3 13.95 -11.83 11.79
N PHE A 4 14.71 -11.69 10.71
CA PHE A 4 15.36 -12.82 10.04
C PHE A 4 16.40 -13.50 10.93
N GLU A 5 17.20 -12.72 11.67
CA GLU A 5 18.22 -13.26 12.58
C GLU A 5 17.62 -14.01 13.78
N LYS A 6 16.48 -13.55 14.28
CA LYS A 6 15.83 -14.13 15.47
C LYS A 6 14.91 -15.31 15.13
N TYR A 7 14.28 -15.30 13.96
CA TYR A 7 13.23 -16.26 13.60
C TYR A 7 13.47 -17.00 12.28
N GLY A 8 14.49 -16.62 11.50
CA GLY A 8 14.79 -17.20 10.19
C GLY A 8 13.78 -16.83 9.10
N ILE A 9 12.79 -15.99 9.41
CA ILE A 9 11.69 -15.62 8.50
C ILE A 9 12.11 -14.41 7.66
N ARG A 10 12.06 -14.57 6.34
CA ARG A 10 12.40 -13.50 5.37
C ARG A 10 11.18 -12.67 4.95
N GLU A 11 10.01 -13.29 4.93
CA GLU A 11 8.75 -12.77 4.40
C GLU A 11 7.65 -13.20 5.37
N MET A 12 6.67 -12.34 5.64
CA MET A 12 5.68 -12.59 6.70
C MET A 12 4.25 -12.66 6.14
N GLU A 13 3.67 -11.52 5.78
CA GLU A 13 2.28 -11.41 5.31
C GLU A 13 2.15 -11.62 3.79
N VAL A 14 3.21 -11.32 3.05
CA VAL A 14 3.30 -11.49 1.59
C VAL A 14 4.73 -11.83 1.21
N THR A 15 4.89 -12.69 0.21
CA THR A 15 6.20 -13.04 -0.36
C THR A 15 6.66 -11.98 -1.35
N ASP A 16 7.97 -11.79 -1.50
CA ASP A 16 8.56 -10.79 -2.40
C ASP A 16 8.16 -11.04 -3.86
N GLU A 17 8.10 -12.32 -4.27
CA GLU A 17 7.65 -12.73 -5.61
C GLU A 17 6.26 -12.17 -5.94
N VAL A 18 5.32 -12.23 -4.99
CA VAL A 18 3.95 -11.73 -5.18
C VAL A 18 3.92 -10.21 -5.10
N PHE A 19 4.67 -9.62 -4.18
CA PHE A 19 4.73 -8.17 -3.98
C PHE A 19 5.26 -7.43 -5.22
N GLU A 20 6.27 -7.98 -5.90
CA GLU A 20 6.83 -7.43 -7.14
C GLU A 20 6.17 -7.99 -8.42
N SER A 21 5.25 -8.95 -8.29
CA SER A 21 4.57 -9.51 -9.45
C SER A 21 3.70 -8.49 -10.18
N LYS A 22 3.36 -8.80 -11.44
CA LYS A 22 2.36 -8.04 -12.22
C LYS A 22 0.95 -8.04 -11.62
N ALA A 23 0.67 -8.95 -10.69
CA ALA A 23 -0.61 -8.99 -9.98
C ALA A 23 -0.66 -7.97 -8.83
N SER A 24 0.49 -7.42 -8.41
CA SER A 24 0.59 -6.44 -7.35
C SER A 24 0.11 -5.06 -7.80
N VAL A 25 -0.90 -4.53 -7.13
CA VAL A 25 -1.47 -3.19 -7.38
C VAL A 25 -1.21 -2.21 -6.23
N VAL A 26 -0.35 -2.60 -5.28
CA VAL A 26 -0.13 -1.87 -4.02
C VAL A 26 0.36 -0.43 -4.22
N PHE A 27 1.15 -0.17 -5.27
CA PHE A 27 1.61 1.18 -5.59
C PHE A 27 0.50 2.07 -6.15
N GLN A 28 -0.37 1.50 -7.00
CA GLN A 28 -1.56 2.21 -7.50
C GLN A 28 -2.54 2.49 -6.35
N GLU A 29 -2.74 1.53 -5.45
CA GLU A 29 -3.54 1.70 -4.25
C GLU A 29 -2.98 2.82 -3.35
N ALA A 30 -1.66 2.85 -3.15
CA ALA A 30 -1.00 3.89 -2.37
C ALA A 30 -1.17 5.29 -2.99
N GLU A 31 -1.02 5.43 -4.31
CA GLU A 31 -1.26 6.69 -5.02
C GLU A 31 -2.72 7.16 -4.89
N ASN A 32 -3.66 6.22 -5.04
CA ASN A 32 -5.09 6.49 -4.94
C ASN A 32 -5.52 7.02 -3.56
N ARG A 33 -4.71 6.88 -2.51
CA ARG A 33 -4.95 7.55 -1.22
C ARG A 33 -5.07 9.07 -1.38
N MET A 34 -4.20 9.70 -2.17
CA MET A 34 -4.25 11.15 -2.37
C MET A 34 -5.52 11.57 -3.12
N HIS A 35 -5.87 10.83 -4.18
CA HIS A 35 -7.02 11.13 -5.02
C HIS A 35 -8.35 10.95 -4.28
N THR A 36 -8.49 9.85 -3.52
CA THR A 36 -9.71 9.57 -2.76
C THR A 36 -9.89 10.55 -1.61
N ILE A 37 -8.82 10.89 -0.87
CA ILE A 37 -8.87 11.92 0.17
C ILE A 37 -9.25 13.28 -0.42
N LYS A 38 -8.69 13.65 -1.58
CA LYS A 38 -9.07 14.88 -2.29
C LYS A 38 -10.55 14.89 -2.65
N ALA A 39 -11.09 13.77 -3.14
CA ALA A 39 -12.52 13.68 -3.46
C ALA A 39 -13.38 13.87 -2.21
N VAL A 40 -13.02 13.28 -1.07
CA VAL A 40 -13.71 13.49 0.21
C VAL A 40 -13.65 14.96 0.61
N MET A 41 -12.47 15.60 0.55
CA MET A 41 -12.32 17.02 0.88
C MET A 41 -13.18 17.92 -0.01
N VAL A 42 -13.19 17.71 -1.33
CA VAL A 42 -14.03 18.47 -2.26
C VAL A 42 -15.51 18.25 -1.97
N ALA A 43 -15.94 17.00 -1.74
CA ALA A 43 -17.33 16.66 -1.48
C ALA A 43 -17.87 17.24 -0.16
N THR A 44 -17.00 17.47 0.82
CA THR A 44 -17.41 17.89 2.17
C THR A 44 -17.12 19.36 2.48
N LEU A 45 -16.10 19.94 1.85
CA LEU A 45 -15.60 21.28 2.13
C LEU A 45 -15.53 22.17 0.87
N GLY A 46 -15.84 21.65 -0.32
CA GLY A 46 -15.89 22.43 -1.55
C GLY A 46 -17.17 23.27 -1.60
N GLU A 47 -17.03 24.57 -1.88
CA GLU A 47 -18.16 25.44 -2.18
C GLU A 47 -18.54 25.32 -3.67
N PHE A 48 -19.84 25.28 -3.97
CA PHE A 48 -20.42 25.20 -5.31
C PHE A 48 -20.86 26.56 -5.83
#